data_AF-A0A963K030-F1
#
_entry.id   AF-A0A963K030-F1
#
_cell.length_a   1.000
_cell.length_b   1.000
_cell.length_c   1.000
_cell.angle_alpha   90.00
_cell.angle_beta   90.00
_cell.angle_gamma   90.00
#
_symmetry.space_group_name_H-M   'P 1'
#
loop_
_entity.id
_entity.type
_entity.pdbx_description
1 polymer ?
#
loop_
_entity_poly.entity_id
_entity_poly.type
_entity_poly.pdbx_seq_one_letter_code
_entity_poly.pdbx_strand_id
1 'polypeptide(L)'
;MLRRHALTLATALLAGTFAVGPAAAQDKPVLAFVTNAAADFWTIGRAGVMQAGEELDGYTTEMHIVSEATAAEQRRIIDDLLTRGVAGITVSVIDPANSRDLLNRAASQAVLFTSDSDAADTDRMLYVGTDNVAA
;
A
#
# COMPACT_ATOMS: atom_id res chain seq x y z
N MET A 1 -7.59 75.01 22.51
CA MET A 1 -7.84 73.61 22.12
C MET A 1 -8.17 73.58 20.63
N LEU A 2 -7.26 73.09 19.78
CA LEU A 2 -7.57 72.57 18.45
C LEU A 2 -6.40 71.66 18.04
N ARG A 3 -6.65 70.35 17.98
CA ARG A 3 -5.64 69.32 17.72
C ARG A 3 -5.26 69.32 16.24
N ARG A 4 -3.99 69.59 15.96
CA ARG A 4 -3.30 69.30 14.70
C ARG A 4 -3.15 67.80 14.58
N HIS A 5 -3.53 67.14 13.49
CA HIS A 5 -2.84 65.96 12.93
C HIS A 5 -3.31 65.77 11.47
N ALA A 6 -2.49 66.24 10.52
CA ALA A 6 -2.62 65.91 9.12
C ALA A 6 -1.72 64.70 8.80
N LEU A 7 -2.29 63.84 7.96
CA LEU A 7 -1.87 62.53 7.49
C LEU A 7 -0.52 62.58 6.75
N THR A 8 0.38 61.63 7.02
CA THR A 8 1.41 61.23 6.05
C THR A 8 1.50 59.71 5.97
N LEU A 9 1.26 59.23 4.76
CA LEU A 9 1.20 57.85 4.29
C LEU A 9 2.61 57.24 4.30
N ALA A 10 2.83 56.13 5.01
CA ALA A 10 4.05 55.34 4.92
C ALA A 10 3.74 54.02 4.22
N THR A 11 4.23 53.87 3.00
CA THR A 11 4.13 52.66 2.18
C THR A 11 5.02 51.57 2.78
N ALA A 12 4.42 50.53 3.35
CA ALA A 12 5.16 49.35 3.81
C ALA A 12 5.41 48.39 2.63
N LEU A 13 6.67 48.27 2.24
CA LEU A 13 7.15 47.24 1.31
C LEU A 13 7.13 45.88 2.05
N LEU A 14 6.12 45.04 1.83
CA LEU A 14 6.17 43.64 2.27
C LEU A 14 7.09 42.86 1.31
N ALA A 15 8.37 42.76 1.66
CA ALA A 15 9.25 41.75 1.11
C ALA A 15 8.82 40.38 1.66
N GLY A 16 8.04 39.63 0.88
CA GLY A 16 7.66 38.25 1.20
C GLY A 16 8.87 37.33 1.10
N THR A 17 9.52 37.06 2.22
CA THR A 17 10.45 35.94 2.36
C THR A 17 9.65 34.65 2.30
N PHE A 18 9.75 33.92 1.19
CA PHE A 18 9.37 32.52 1.12
C PHE A 18 10.32 31.74 2.04
N ALA A 19 9.86 31.43 3.24
CA ALA A 19 10.51 30.46 4.10
C ALA A 19 10.34 29.08 3.45
N VAL A 20 11.38 28.61 2.76
CA VAL A 20 11.52 27.20 2.38
C VAL A 20 11.77 26.43 3.69
N GLY A 21 10.69 25.97 4.31
CA GLY A 21 10.78 25.00 5.40
C GLY A 21 11.31 23.66 4.87
N PRO A 22 11.92 22.82 5.72
CA PRO A 22 12.32 21.49 5.31
C PRO A 22 11.08 20.73 4.79
N ALA A 23 11.18 20.21 3.57
CA ALA A 23 10.16 19.30 3.05
C ALA A 23 10.10 18.10 4.00
N ALA A 24 8.98 17.93 4.70
CA ALA A 24 8.72 16.70 5.44
C ALA A 24 8.81 15.54 4.44
N ALA A 25 9.64 14.55 4.73
CA ALA A 25 9.67 13.32 3.95
C ALA A 25 8.25 12.71 4.02
N GLN A 26 7.56 12.63 2.88
CA GLN A 26 6.30 11.89 2.82
C GLN A 26 6.60 10.41 3.03
N ASP A 27 5.78 9.74 3.84
CA ASP A 27 5.86 8.29 3.99
C ASP A 27 5.65 7.61 2.63
N LYS A 28 6.56 6.68 2.29
CA LYS A 28 6.48 5.95 1.02
C LYS A 28 5.23 5.05 1.01
N PRO A 29 4.47 4.99 -0.10
CA PRO A 29 3.38 4.03 -0.25
C PRO A 29 3.85 2.60 -0.01
N VAL A 30 2.98 1.79 0.60
CA VAL A 30 3.30 0.42 0.98
C VAL A 30 2.79 -0.57 -0.08
N LEU A 31 3.61 -1.57 -0.42
CA LEU A 31 3.25 -2.75 -1.19
C LEU A 31 3.36 -3.97 -0.29
N ALA A 32 2.24 -4.68 -0.08
CA ALA A 32 2.18 -5.81 0.83
C ALA A 32 2.06 -7.14 0.08
N PHE A 33 2.77 -8.17 0.53
CA PHE A 33 2.60 -9.56 0.10
C PHE A 33 1.96 -10.37 1.25
N VAL A 34 0.85 -11.06 1.01
CA VAL A 34 0.14 -11.89 1.99
C VAL A 34 0.19 -13.37 1.59
N THR A 35 0.67 -14.24 2.48
CA THR A 35 0.78 -15.68 2.19
C THR A 35 -0.51 -16.45 2.45
N ASN A 36 -0.59 -17.69 1.93
CA ASN A 36 -1.66 -18.64 2.22
C ASN A 36 -1.35 -19.59 3.40
N ALA A 37 -0.09 -19.65 3.84
CA ALA A 37 0.36 -20.50 4.94
C ALA A 37 1.65 -19.97 5.59
N ALA A 38 1.93 -20.43 6.81
CA ALA A 38 3.24 -20.36 7.43
C ALA A 38 4.08 -21.57 6.98
N ALA A 39 4.76 -21.43 5.84
CA ALA A 39 5.55 -22.51 5.22
C ALA A 39 6.90 -22.01 4.72
N ASP A 40 7.92 -22.87 4.78
CA ASP A 40 9.29 -22.57 4.31
C ASP A 40 9.35 -22.21 2.82
N PHE A 41 8.35 -22.65 2.05
CA PHE A 41 8.11 -22.21 0.68
C PHE A 41 8.19 -20.69 0.52
N TRP A 42 7.70 -19.93 1.51
CA TRP A 42 7.68 -18.47 1.48
C TRP A 42 9.02 -17.81 1.81
N THR A 43 10.08 -18.56 2.12
CA THR A 43 11.42 -18.02 2.37
C THR A 43 11.98 -17.32 1.13
N ILE A 44 11.86 -17.96 -0.04
CA ILE A 44 12.30 -17.36 -1.31
C ILE A 44 11.39 -16.20 -1.73
N GLY A 45 10.09 -16.30 -1.43
CA GLY A 45 9.15 -15.19 -1.63
C GLY A 45 9.54 -13.97 -0.82
N ARG A 46 9.93 -14.17 0.45
CA ARG A 46 10.44 -13.09 1.32
C ARG A 46 11.69 -12.43 0.76
N ALA A 47 12.65 -13.22 0.27
CA ALA A 47 13.85 -12.68 -0.36
C ALA A 47 13.50 -11.80 -1.58
N GLY A 48 12.54 -12.22 -2.41
CA GLY A 48 12.05 -11.42 -3.54
C GLY A 48 11.36 -10.12 -3.10
N VAL A 49 10.52 -10.16 -2.06
CA VAL A 49 9.88 -8.95 -1.50
C VAL A 49 10.93 -7.98 -0.96
N MET A 50 11.95 -8.47 -0.26
CA MET A 50 13.05 -7.64 0.24
C MET A 50 13.85 -6.99 -0.89
N GLN A 51 14.21 -7.78 -1.91
CA GLN A 51 14.91 -7.27 -3.09
C GLN A 51 14.07 -6.20 -3.81
N ALA A 52 12.75 -6.41 -3.96
CA ALA A 52 11.87 -5.39 -4.53
C ALA A 52 11.87 -4.09 -3.70
N GLY A 53 11.96 -4.18 -2.37
CA GLY A 53 12.10 -3.01 -1.50
C GLY A 53 13.39 -2.23 -1.70
N GLU A 54 14.47 -2.90 -2.13
CA GLU A 54 15.75 -2.26 -2.48
C GLU A 54 15.71 -1.64 -3.89
N GLU A 55 14.98 -2.25 -4.83
CA GLU A 55 14.89 -1.79 -6.22
C GLU A 55 13.82 -0.69 -6.44
N LEU A 56 12.79 -0.63 -5.59
CA LEU A 56 11.66 0.29 -5.72
C LEU A 56 11.80 1.49 -4.78
N ASP A 57 12.64 2.46 -5.15
CA ASP A 57 12.94 3.66 -4.35
C ASP A 57 11.71 4.44 -3.86
N GLY A 58 10.59 4.36 -4.57
CA GLY A 58 9.33 5.06 -4.24
C GLY A 58 8.39 4.31 -3.30
N TYR A 59 8.71 3.08 -2.89
CA TYR A 59 7.80 2.23 -2.12
C TYR A 59 8.47 1.65 -0.87
N THR A 60 7.64 1.25 0.09
CA THR A 60 8.01 0.35 1.18
C THR A 60 7.38 -1.00 0.90
N THR A 61 8.14 -2.09 0.99
CA THR A 61 7.61 -3.45 0.81
C THR A 61 7.50 -4.18 2.14
N GLU A 62 6.40 -4.91 2.34
CA GLU A 62 6.20 -5.74 3.52
C GLU A 62 5.61 -7.11 3.16
N MET A 63 5.90 -8.12 3.98
CA MET A 63 5.37 -9.46 3.81
C MET A 63 4.69 -9.94 5.08
N HIS A 64 3.43 -10.34 4.96
CA HIS A 64 2.59 -10.88 6.02
C HIS A 64 2.44 -12.38 5.84
N ILE A 65 2.95 -13.14 6.81
CA ILE A 65 2.70 -14.57 6.89
C ILE A 65 1.45 -14.77 7.75
N VAL A 66 0.47 -15.50 7.24
CA VAL A 66 -0.70 -15.90 8.04
C VAL A 66 -0.26 -16.80 9.20
N SER A 67 -0.78 -16.53 10.40
CA SER A 67 -0.52 -17.36 11.57
C SER A 67 -1.22 -18.71 11.47
N GLU A 68 -2.40 -18.73 10.86
CA GLU A 68 -3.20 -19.91 10.55
C GLU A 68 -3.62 -19.88 9.07
N ALA A 69 -3.59 -21.02 8.39
CA ALA A 69 -3.99 -21.13 6.99
C ALA A 69 -5.52 -21.11 6.82
N THR A 70 -6.16 -20.00 7.21
CA THR A 70 -7.60 -19.80 7.16
C THR A 70 -7.98 -18.52 6.41
N ALA A 71 -9.12 -18.55 5.71
CA ALA A 71 -9.65 -17.38 5.02
C ALA A 71 -9.97 -16.22 5.99
N ALA A 72 -10.33 -16.53 7.23
CA ALA A 72 -10.61 -15.53 8.27
C ALA A 72 -9.35 -14.76 8.65
N GLU A 73 -8.21 -15.43 8.83
CA GLU A 73 -6.95 -14.77 9.16
C GLU A 73 -6.44 -13.93 7.98
N GLN A 74 -6.49 -14.48 6.76
CA GLN A 74 -6.11 -13.71 5.56
C GLN A 74 -7.00 -12.48 5.36
N ARG A 75 -8.30 -12.59 5.65
CA ARG A 75 -9.23 -11.45 5.66
C ARG A 75 -8.83 -10.38 6.67
N ARG A 76 -8.51 -10.78 7.91
CA ARG A 76 -8.09 -9.84 8.96
C ARG A 76 -6.86 -9.05 8.55
N ILE A 77 -5.87 -9.70 7.94
CA ILE A 77 -4.66 -9.04 7.44
C ILE A 77 -4.99 -8.07 6.30
N ILE A 78 -5.79 -8.51 5.33
CA ILE A 78 -6.18 -7.64 4.20
C ILE A 78 -6.99 -6.43 4.68
N ASP A 79 -7.95 -6.59 5.58
CA ASP A 79 -8.74 -5.47 6.10
C ASP A 79 -7.86 -4.45 6.88
N ASP A 80 -6.81 -4.90 7.61
CA ASP A 80 -5.82 -4.02 8.24
C ASP A 80 -5.01 -3.23 7.20
N LEU A 81 -4.54 -3.90 6.14
CA LEU A 81 -3.81 -3.28 5.04
C LEU A 81 -4.64 -2.22 4.32
N LEU A 82 -5.92 -2.51 4.06
CA LEU A 82 -6.83 -1.56 3.46
C LEU A 82 -7.09 -0.36 4.38
N THR A 83 -7.24 -0.61 5.68
CA THR A 83 -7.37 0.47 6.69
C THR A 83 -6.14 1.37 6.74
N ARG A 84 -4.95 0.80 6.55
CA ARG A 84 -3.68 1.54 6.46
C ARG A 84 -3.48 2.29 5.14
N GLY A 85 -4.33 2.05 4.14
CA GLY A 85 -4.24 2.69 2.82
C GLY A 85 -3.00 2.28 2.02
N VAL A 86 -2.64 0.98 2.05
CA VAL A 86 -1.53 0.47 1.22
C VAL A 86 -1.81 0.67 -0.26
N ALA A 87 -0.76 0.88 -1.05
CA ALA A 87 -0.88 1.12 -2.49
C ALA A 87 -1.14 -0.17 -3.28
N GLY A 88 -0.70 -1.32 -2.75
CA GLY A 88 -0.88 -2.60 -3.43
C GLY A 88 -0.85 -3.80 -2.49
N ILE A 89 -1.58 -4.84 -2.88
CA ILE A 89 -1.65 -6.14 -2.20
C ILE A 89 -1.38 -7.22 -3.25
N THR A 90 -0.37 -8.04 -3.00
CA THR A 90 -0.18 -9.34 -3.66
C THR A 90 -0.56 -10.43 -2.68
N VAL A 91 -1.38 -11.39 -3.08
CA VAL A 91 -1.86 -12.44 -2.18
C VAL A 91 -1.82 -13.82 -2.82
N SER A 92 -1.32 -14.82 -2.09
CA SER A 92 -1.63 -16.22 -2.37
C SER A 92 -2.93 -16.58 -1.68
N VAL A 93 -3.99 -16.81 -2.46
CA VAL A 93 -5.36 -16.87 -1.94
C VAL A 93 -5.65 -18.22 -1.31
N ILE A 94 -6.12 -18.22 -0.05
CA ILE A 94 -6.44 -19.46 0.68
C ILE A 94 -7.75 -20.09 0.19
N ASP A 95 -8.79 -19.27 0.04
CA ASP A 95 -10.13 -19.71 -0.33
C ASP A 95 -10.73 -18.77 -1.38
N PRO A 96 -10.42 -18.98 -2.67
CA PRO A 96 -10.87 -18.11 -3.75
C PRO A 96 -12.39 -18.03 -3.84
N ALA A 97 -13.09 -19.15 -3.63
CA ALA A 97 -14.54 -19.24 -3.74
C ALA A 97 -15.26 -18.34 -2.73
N ASN A 98 -14.72 -18.22 -1.51
CA ASN A 98 -15.35 -17.45 -0.43
C ASN A 98 -14.70 -16.07 -0.18
N SER A 99 -13.68 -15.70 -0.96
CA SER A 99 -12.93 -14.44 -0.77
C SER A 99 -13.23 -13.37 -1.83
N ARG A 100 -14.06 -13.66 -2.84
CA ARG A 100 -14.34 -12.74 -3.95
C ARG A 100 -14.70 -11.32 -3.50
N ASP A 101 -15.66 -11.17 -2.58
CA ASP A 101 -16.09 -9.85 -2.12
C ASP A 101 -14.97 -9.08 -1.40
N LEU A 102 -14.13 -9.78 -0.63
CA LEU A 102 -12.98 -9.17 0.02
C LEU A 102 -11.96 -8.69 -1.01
N LEU A 103 -11.62 -9.55 -1.96
CA LEU A 103 -10.61 -9.27 -2.98
C LEU A 103 -11.07 -8.15 -3.91
N ASN A 104 -12.34 -8.11 -4.31
CA ASN A 104 -12.85 -6.99 -5.11
C ASN A 104 -12.88 -5.66 -4.34
N ARG A 105 -13.16 -5.68 -3.02
CA ARG A 105 -12.99 -4.48 -2.18
C ARG A 105 -11.53 -4.05 -2.06
N ALA A 106 -10.60 -5.00 -2.04
CA ALA A 106 -9.18 -4.69 -2.04
C ALA A 106 -8.78 -4.04 -3.37
N ALA A 107 -9.17 -4.65 -4.49
CA ALA A 107 -8.91 -4.13 -5.84
C ALA A 107 -9.51 -2.73 -6.10
N SER A 108 -10.61 -2.37 -5.42
CA SER A 108 -11.18 -1.02 -5.54
C SER A 108 -10.43 0.05 -4.74
N GLN A 109 -9.51 -0.34 -3.86
CA GLN A 109 -8.79 0.56 -2.94
C GLN A 109 -7.27 0.54 -3.12
N ALA A 110 -6.73 -0.58 -3.60
CA ALA A 110 -5.31 -0.83 -3.82
C ALA A 110 -5.14 -1.67 -5.09
N VAL A 111 -3.94 -1.64 -5.69
CA VAL A 111 -3.60 -2.57 -6.78
C VAL A 111 -3.62 -3.99 -6.22
N LEU A 112 -4.41 -4.88 -6.83
CA LEU A 112 -4.50 -6.28 -6.40
C LEU A 112 -3.86 -7.22 -7.43
N PHE A 113 -2.87 -8.00 -6.98
CA PHE A 113 -2.34 -9.16 -7.70
C PHE A 113 -2.58 -10.44 -6.90
N THR A 114 -2.68 -11.57 -7.59
CA THR A 114 -2.60 -12.90 -6.96
C THR A 114 -1.28 -13.56 -7.32
N SER A 115 -0.80 -14.43 -6.45
CA SER A 115 0.43 -15.19 -6.71
C SER A 115 0.34 -16.58 -6.12
N ASP A 116 0.96 -17.57 -6.77
CA ASP A 116 0.95 -18.99 -6.38
C ASP A 116 -0.47 -19.61 -6.40
N SER A 117 -1.34 -19.24 -5.45
CA SER A 117 -2.75 -19.64 -5.42
C SER A 117 -3.65 -18.51 -5.93
N ASP A 118 -4.36 -18.77 -7.02
CA ASP A 118 -5.11 -17.75 -7.77
C ASP A 118 -6.57 -17.56 -7.32
N ALA A 119 -7.15 -16.40 -7.66
CA ALA A 119 -8.58 -16.12 -7.63
C ALA A 119 -9.03 -15.42 -8.93
N ALA A 120 -9.10 -16.20 -10.02
CA ALA A 120 -9.39 -15.70 -11.36
C ALA A 120 -10.74 -14.95 -11.48
N ASP A 121 -11.73 -15.37 -10.69
CA ASP A 121 -13.04 -14.72 -10.62
C ASP A 121 -13.01 -13.53 -9.65
N THR A 122 -12.04 -12.64 -9.76
CA THR A 122 -11.95 -11.38 -8.97
C THR A 122 -11.43 -10.25 -9.84
N ASP A 123 -11.47 -9.03 -9.33
CA ASP A 123 -10.99 -7.83 -10.03
C ASP A 123 -9.44 -7.69 -9.94
N ARG A 124 -8.73 -8.79 -9.68
CA ARG A 124 -7.26 -8.83 -9.70
C ARG A 124 -6.72 -8.41 -11.07
N MET A 125 -5.61 -7.67 -11.08
CA MET A 125 -5.00 -7.21 -12.33
C MET A 125 -4.18 -8.30 -13.02
N LEU A 126 -3.48 -9.15 -12.25
CA LEU A 126 -2.66 -10.23 -12.80
C LEU A 126 -2.48 -11.36 -11.77
N TYR A 127 -2.13 -12.55 -12.29
CA TYR A 127 -1.71 -13.71 -11.51
C TYR A 127 -0.23 -14.03 -11.82
N VAL A 128 0.58 -14.24 -10.79
CA VAL A 128 1.96 -14.73 -10.90
C VAL A 128 2.11 -16.10 -10.27
N GLY A 129 2.18 -17.15 -11.08
CA GLY A 129 2.44 -18.49 -10.58
C GLY A 129 2.58 -19.51 -11.69
N THR A 130 2.61 -20.77 -11.28
CA THR A 130 2.69 -21.91 -12.19
C THR A 130 1.36 -22.10 -12.92
N ASP A 131 1.43 -22.43 -14.21
CA ASP A 131 0.26 -22.97 -14.92
C ASP A 131 0.04 -24.42 -14.48
N ASN A 132 -0.80 -24.60 -13.47
CA ASN A 132 -1.10 -25.93 -12.92
C ASN A 132 -1.99 -26.79 -13.85
N VAL A 133 -2.49 -26.25 -14.97
CA VAL A 133 -3.25 -27.02 -15.97
C VAL A 133 -2.32 -27.62 -17.02
N ALA A 134 -1.26 -26.89 -17.40
CA ALA A 134 -0.27 -27.32 -18.37
C ALA A 134 0.92 -28.11 -17.77
N ALA A 135 1.05 -28.11 -16.43
CA ALA A 135 2.14 -28.76 -15.69
C ALA A 135 2.06 -30.29 -15.63
#